data_AF-A0A368G621-F1
#
_entry.id   AF-A0A368G621-F1
#
_cell.length_a   1.000
_cell.length_b   1.000
_cell.length_c   1.000
_cell.angle_alpha   90.00
_cell.angle_beta   90.00
_cell.angle_gamma   90.00
#
_symmetry.space_group_name_H-M   'P 1'
#
loop_
_entity.id
_entity.type
_entity.pdbx_description
1 polymer ?
#
loop_
_entity_poly.entity_id
_entity_poly.type
_entity_poly.pdbx_seq_one_letter_code
_entity_poly.pdbx_strand_id
1 'polypeptide(L)' 'MPGTAEEWRGILLVYSIMTVLSAALFAIWASGEVQHWNSPGQKRPEIVDVDTQMDSKPLMICSTEPTPSTA' A
#
# COMPACT_ATOMS: atom_id res chain seq x y z
N MET A 1 9.55 24.17 -42.12
CA MET A 1 10.03 22.89 -41.56
C MET A 1 9.84 22.97 -40.06
N PRO A 2 8.83 22.32 -39.46
CA PRO A 2 8.69 22.37 -38.01
C PRO A 2 9.71 21.42 -37.37
N GLY A 3 10.30 21.82 -36.25
CA GLY A 3 11.13 20.96 -35.41
C GLY A 3 12.62 21.04 -35.71
N THR A 4 13.21 22.19 -35.44
CA THR A 4 14.67 22.35 -35.41
C THR A 4 15.22 21.53 -34.22
N ALA A 5 16.34 20.82 -34.40
CA ALA A 5 16.94 19.99 -33.34
C ALA A 5 17.17 20.74 -32.02
N GLU A 6 17.38 22.06 -32.09
CA GLU A 6 17.55 22.95 -30.94
C GLU A 6 16.29 23.08 -30.08
N GLU A 7 15.08 23.05 -30.67
CA GLU A 7 13.81 23.12 -29.93
C GLU A 7 13.62 21.86 -29.07
N TRP A 8 13.99 20.71 -29.62
CA TRP A 8 13.93 19.44 -28.92
C TRP A 8 14.96 19.31 -27.80
N ARG A 9 16.13 19.96 -27.91
CA ARG A 9 17.14 19.96 -26.83
C ARG A 9 16.58 20.56 -25.54
N GLY A 10 15.85 21.67 -25.63
CA GLY A 10 15.25 22.32 -24.46
C GLY A 10 14.23 21.40 -23.78
N ILE A 11 13.34 20.79 -24.58
CA ILE A 11 12.33 19.85 -24.08
C ILE A 11 12.99 18.66 -23.38
N LEU A 12 13.95 18.00 -24.04
CA LEU A 12 14.65 16.84 -23.49
C LEU A 12 15.44 17.18 -22.22
N LEU A 13 16.04 18.36 -22.14
CA LEU A 13 16.75 18.82 -20.95
C LEU A 13 15.79 18.95 -19.76
N VAL A 14 14.62 19.57 -19.96
CA VAL A 14 13.60 19.72 -18.92
C VAL A 14 13.12 18.35 -18.44
N TYR A 15 12.78 17.45 -19.37
CA TYR A 15 12.37 16.09 -19.01
C TYR A 15 13.46 15.36 -18.22
N SER A 16 14.71 15.44 -18.67
CA SER A 16 15.84 14.82 -17.97
C SER A 16 15.97 15.35 -16.53
N ILE A 17 15.86 16.66 -16.33
CA ILE A 17 15.94 17.26 -14.99
C ILE A 17 14.78 16.77 -14.13
N MET A 18 13.54 16.82 -14.65
CA MET A 18 12.36 16.33 -13.93
C MET A 18 12.50 14.86 -13.54
N THR A 19 12.96 14.00 -14.45
CA THR A 19 13.18 12.58 -14.18
C THR A 19 14.24 12.36 -13.11
N VAL A 20 15.38 13.06 -13.18
CA VAL A 20 16.44 12.93 -12.16
C VAL A 20 15.96 13.40 -10.79
N LEU A 21 15.19 14.50 -10.73
CA LEU A 21 14.59 14.98 -9.48
C LEU A 21 13.61 13.95 -8.91
N SER A 22 12.70 13.40 -9.72
CA SER A 22 11.78 12.35 -9.26
C SER A 22 12.52 11.11 -8.78
N ALA A 23 13.57 10.68 -9.48
CA ALA A 23 14.38 9.55 -9.09
C ALA A 23 15.14 9.80 -7.77
N ALA A 24 15.69 11.00 -7.58
CA ALA A 24 16.36 11.38 -6.34
C ALA A 24 15.38 11.42 -5.16
N LEU A 25 14.20 12.01 -5.34
CA LEU A 25 13.15 12.04 -4.33
C LEU A 25 12.73 10.62 -3.94
N PHE A 26 12.51 9.74 -4.93
CA PHE A 26 12.20 8.34 -4.69
C PHE A 26 13.36 7.64 -3.96
N ALA A 27 14.60 7.84 -4.37
CA ALA A 27 15.75 7.20 -3.72
C ALA A 27 15.91 7.61 -2.25
N ILE A 28 15.56 8.86 -1.90
CA ILE A 28 15.65 9.37 -0.52
C ILE A 28 14.46 8.91 0.33
N TRP A 29 13.25 8.94 -0.22
CA TRP A 29 12.02 8.71 0.55
C TRP A 29 11.42 7.30 0.42
N ALA A 30 11.85 6.50 -0.56
CA ALA A 30 11.35 5.13 -0.69
C ALA A 30 11.83 4.30 0.50
N SER A 31 10.87 3.83 1.30
CA SER A 31 11.11 2.84 2.34
C SER A 31 10.69 1.47 1.81
N GLY A 32 11.64 0.55 1.72
CA GLY A 32 11.38 -0.85 1.39
C GLY A 32 10.96 -1.70 2.60
N GLU A 33 10.82 -1.10 3.77
CA GLU A 33 10.51 -1.80 5.01
C GLU A 33 9.04 -2.20 5.07
N VAL A 34 8.78 -3.34 5.73
CA VAL A 34 7.42 -3.82 5.99
C VAL A 34 6.71 -2.79 6.88
N GLN A 35 5.82 -2.02 6.26
CA GLN A 35 5.09 -0.95 6.92
C GLN A 35 4.27 -1.52 8.10
N HIS A 36 4.15 -0.77 9.19
CA HIS A 36 3.56 -1.23 10.45
C HIS A 36 2.11 -1.77 10.32
N TRP A 37 1.36 -1.30 9.32
CA TRP A 37 0.01 -1.78 8.99
C TRP A 37 -0.03 -3.11 8.22
N ASN A 38 1.13 -3.59 7.74
CA ASN A 38 1.27 -4.82 6.95
C ASN A 38 1.60 -6.02 7.85
N SER A 39 1.58 -5.84 9.17
CA SER A 39 1.60 -6.96 10.11
C SER A 39 0.15 -7.42 10.29
N PRO A 40 -0.28 -8.54 9.69
CA PRO A 40 -1.54 -9.18 10.08
C PRO A 40 -1.38 -9.64 11.51
N GLY A 41 -1.81 -8.78 12.45
CA GLY A 41 -1.91 -9.04 13.88
C GLY A 41 -0.81 -9.93 14.44
N GLN A 42 0.30 -9.33 14.88
CA GLN A 42 1.08 -9.93 15.95
C GLN A 42 0.22 -9.92 17.22
N LYS A 43 -0.79 -10.80 17.27
CA LYS A 43 -1.38 -11.24 18.52
C LYS A 43 -0.24 -11.92 19.26
N ARG A 44 0.36 -11.15 20.17
CA ARG A 44 1.21 -11.64 21.23
C ARG A 44 0.64 -12.97 21.72
N PRO A 45 1.43 -14.05 21.82
CA PRO A 45 0.93 -15.29 22.40
C PRO A 45 0.32 -14.94 23.76
N GLU A 46 -0.96 -15.26 23.87
CA GLU A 46 -1.72 -15.47 25.10
C GLU A 46 -0.78 -16.04 26.17
N ILE A 47 -0.26 -15.18 27.04
CA ILE A 47 -0.16 -15.54 28.45
C ILE A 47 -1.54 -15.18 28.98
N VAL A 48 -2.47 -16.14 28.84
CA VAL A 48 -3.73 -16.13 29.57
C VAL A 48 -3.36 -16.20 31.04
N ASP A 49 -3.24 -15.03 31.68
CA ASP A 49 -3.60 -14.98 33.08
C ASP A 49 -5.12 -15.07 33.11
N VAL A 50 -5.60 -16.25 33.52
CA VAL A 50 -7.01 -16.54 33.73
C VAL A 50 -7.47 -15.68 34.90
N ASP A 51 -7.91 -14.46 34.61
CA ASP A 51 -9.10 -13.84 35.17
C ASP A 51 -9.16 -12.40 34.65
N THR A 52 -10.18 -12.09 33.85
CA THR A 52 -10.94 -10.81 33.88
C THR A 52 -11.65 -10.62 32.54
N GLN A 53 -12.95 -10.88 32.60
CA GLN A 53 -14.00 -10.05 32.00
C GLN A 53 -14.32 -10.22 30.51
N MET A 54 -15.36 -11.05 30.32
CA MET A 54 -16.50 -10.85 29.42
C MET A 54 -16.73 -9.40 28.96
N ASP A 55 -16.81 -9.23 27.64
CA ASP A 55 -17.93 -8.59 26.91
C ASP A 55 -17.38 -7.92 25.65
N SER A 56 -17.55 -8.57 24.49
CA SER A 56 -17.85 -7.89 23.23
C SER A 56 -18.16 -8.91 22.13
N LYS A 57 -19.35 -8.73 21.56
CA LYS A 57 -20.06 -9.58 20.60
C LYS A 57 -19.21 -9.88 19.35
N PRO A 58 -19.32 -11.08 18.74
CA PRO A 58 -18.70 -11.35 17.46
C PRO A 58 -19.41 -10.57 16.36
N LEU A 59 -18.68 -9.68 15.68
CA LEU A 59 -19.16 -9.02 14.48
C LEU A 59 -19.25 -10.04 13.34
N MET A 60 -20.47 -10.10 12.80
CA MET A 60 -20.95 -10.92 11.70
C MET A 60 -19.90 -11.14 10.60
N ILE A 61 -19.56 -12.40 10.35
CA ILE A 61 -18.79 -12.81 9.17
C ILE A 61 -19.75 -12.69 7.98
N CYS A 62 -19.56 -11.68 7.14
CA CYS A 62 -20.20 -11.60 5.83
C CYS A 62 -19.77 -12.81 5.00
N SER A 63 -20.59 -13.86 4.99
CA SER A 63 -20.46 -14.91 3.98
C SER A 63 -21.22 -14.43 2.74
N THR A 64 -20.44 -14.06 1.72
CA THR A 64 -20.94 -13.96 0.34
C THR A 64 -21.52 -15.32 -0.06
N GLU A 65 -22.75 -15.25 -0.58
CA GLU A 65 -23.62 -16.29 -1.17
C GLU A 65 -22.91 -17.46 -1.86
N PRO A 66 -23.49 -18.68 -1.81
CA PRO A 66 -24.32 -19.06 -2.94
C PRO A 66 -25.58 -19.83 -2.52
N THR A 67 -26.73 -19.39 -3.00
CA THR A 67 -27.96 -20.19 -3.08
C THR A 67 -27.79 -21.23 -4.18
N PRO A 68 -27.95 -22.53 -3.86
CA PRO A 68 -28.69 -23.37 -4.79
C PRO A 68 -29.71 -24.28 -4.09
N SER A 69 -30.90 -24.28 -4.68
CA SER A 69 -31.84 -25.39 -4.85
C SER A 69 -32.50 -26.08 -3.63
N THR A 70 -33.82 -25.85 -3.57
CA THR A 70 -34.87 -26.89 -3.68
C THR A 70 -35.03 -27.91 -2.57
N ALA A 71 -36.17 -27.81 -1.89
CA ALA A 71 -37.11 -28.93 -1.75
C ALA A 71 -38.54 -28.40 -1.90
#